data_AF-A0A1G1YJQ8-F1
#
_entry.id   AF-A0A1G1YJQ8-F1
#
_cell.length_a   1.000
_cell.length_b   1.000
_cell.length_c   1.000
_cell.angle_alpha   90.00
_cell.angle_beta   90.00
_cell.angle_gamma   90.00
#
_symmetry.space_group_name_H-M   'P 1'
#
loop_
_entity.id
_entity.type
_entity.pdbx_description
1 polymer ?
#
loop_
_entity_poly.entity_id
_entity_poly.type
_entity_poly.pdbx_seq_one_letter_code
_entity_poly.pdbx_strand_id
1 'polypeptide(L)'
;MSDWLSKINPRIGNYLAGFADGEGSFNVSLRQRDDHNLGWQIVLCFNVSQKESYILSQYKKILGCGKLIKRNSDGLYMYSVTNNLSIQEKVIPFFEKFSFLSQTKKKNFQIFCQTAYLVFSKQYFTENGLNKILELREKLNEGGGRKRKYIMSDVINSLKENPQRLYAKPRIFRKENSRMI
;
A
#
# COMPACT_ATOMS: atom_id res chain seq x y z
N MET A 1 13.96 3.44 -17.76
CA MET A 1 14.11 3.35 -16.29
C MET A 1 14.26 4.77 -15.78
N SER A 2 13.49 5.19 -14.77
CA SER A 2 13.53 6.57 -14.28
C SER A 2 14.92 6.91 -13.73
N ASP A 3 15.41 8.11 -14.07
CA ASP A 3 16.79 8.57 -13.83
C ASP A 3 17.26 8.45 -12.37
N TRP A 4 16.34 8.48 -11.40
CA TRP A 4 16.66 8.31 -9.98
C TRP A 4 16.99 6.86 -9.60
N LEU A 5 16.33 5.88 -10.24
CA LEU A 5 16.40 4.47 -9.85
C LEU A 5 17.75 3.85 -10.26
N SER A 6 18.30 4.26 -11.41
CA SER A 6 19.62 3.83 -11.90
C SER A 6 20.77 4.34 -11.01
N LYS A 7 20.62 5.53 -10.41
CA LYS A 7 21.61 6.18 -9.55
C LYS A 7 21.75 5.56 -8.15
N ILE A 8 20.86 4.66 -7.75
CA ILE A 8 20.94 4.00 -6.45
C ILE A 8 22.11 3.02 -6.44
N ASN A 9 23.04 3.22 -5.51
CA ASN A 9 24.14 2.28 -5.26
C ASN A 9 23.57 0.87 -4.97
N PRO A 10 23.95 -0.17 -5.74
CA PRO A 10 23.40 -1.51 -5.58
C PRO A 10 23.55 -2.11 -4.18
N ARG A 11 24.65 -1.81 -3.47
CA ARG A 11 24.86 -2.28 -2.09
C ARG A 11 23.78 -1.71 -1.15
N ILE A 12 23.46 -0.42 -1.29
CA ILE A 12 22.44 0.25 -0.48
C ILE A 12 21.04 -0.26 -0.86
N GLY A 13 20.75 -0.35 -2.16
CA GLY A 13 19.46 -0.84 -2.66
C GLY A 13 19.16 -2.28 -2.19
N ASN A 14 20.12 -3.19 -2.38
CA ASN A 14 19.99 -4.58 -1.92
C ASN A 14 19.89 -4.69 -0.40
N TYR A 15 20.63 -3.87 0.35
CA TYR A 15 20.54 -3.84 1.81
C TYR A 15 19.14 -3.40 2.28
N LEU A 16 18.59 -2.33 1.72
CA LEU A 16 17.24 -1.89 2.06
C LEU A 16 16.17 -2.91 1.61
N ALA A 17 16.32 -3.54 0.45
CA ALA A 17 15.43 -4.62 0.04
C ALA A 17 15.47 -5.80 0.99
N GLY A 18 16.66 -6.25 1.40
CA GLY A 18 16.85 -7.30 2.40
C GLY A 18 16.31 -6.92 3.78
N PHE A 19 16.47 -5.66 4.19
CA PHE A 19 15.90 -5.16 5.44
C PHE A 19 14.37 -5.17 5.40
N ALA A 20 13.76 -4.74 4.29
CA ALA A 20 12.32 -4.83 4.07
C ALA A 20 11.83 -6.29 3.95
N ASP A 21 12.70 -7.21 3.55
CA ASP A 21 12.40 -8.63 3.51
C ASP A 21 12.09 -9.18 4.91
N GLY A 22 12.88 -8.76 5.91
CA GLY A 22 12.62 -9.05 7.32
C GLY A 22 11.53 -8.17 7.94
N GLU A 23 11.70 -6.86 7.90
CA GLU A 23 10.95 -5.88 8.72
C GLU A 23 9.85 -5.13 7.95
N GLY A 24 9.84 -5.22 6.62
CA GLY A 24 8.90 -4.49 5.77
C GLY A 24 7.53 -5.15 5.67
N SER A 25 6.48 -4.37 5.39
CA SER A 25 5.13 -4.89 5.26
C SER A 25 4.36 -4.19 4.15
N PHE A 26 3.89 -4.98 3.18
CA PHE A 26 2.93 -4.56 2.16
C PHE A 26 1.51 -4.84 2.64
N ASN A 27 0.64 -3.85 2.50
CA ASN A 27 -0.67 -3.83 3.14
C ASN A 27 -1.73 -3.23 2.26
N VAL A 28 -2.92 -3.83 2.34
CA VAL A 28 -4.15 -3.31 1.74
C VAL A 28 -5.19 -3.21 2.84
N SER A 29 -5.62 -1.99 3.13
CA SER A 29 -6.62 -1.71 4.16
C SER A 29 -7.86 -1.06 3.56
N LEU A 30 -8.98 -1.20 4.25
CA LEU A 30 -10.26 -0.63 3.86
C LEU A 30 -10.61 0.47 4.85
N ARG A 31 -11.17 1.56 4.36
CA ARG A 31 -11.72 2.65 5.18
C ARG A 31 -13.12 2.98 4.69
N GLN A 32 -14.07 3.11 5.60
CA GLN A 32 -15.39 3.65 5.26
C GLN A 32 -15.24 5.13 4.89
N ARG A 33 -15.91 5.50 3.79
CA ARG A 33 -15.85 6.82 3.18
C ARG A 33 -17.15 7.09 2.44
N ASP A 34 -18.03 7.89 3.03
CA ASP A 34 -19.34 8.19 2.45
C ASP A 34 -19.24 8.97 1.14
N ASP A 35 -18.13 9.71 0.96
CA ASP A 35 -17.81 10.46 -0.25
C ASP A 35 -17.29 9.60 -1.40
N HIS A 36 -17.04 8.31 -1.18
CA HIS A 36 -16.67 7.34 -2.22
C HIS A 36 -17.93 6.62 -2.71
N ASN A 37 -17.99 6.35 -4.02
CA ASN A 37 -19.16 5.70 -4.65
C ASN A 37 -19.66 4.49 -3.87
N LEU A 38 -18.76 3.54 -3.65
CA LEU A 38 -19.06 2.29 -2.98
C LEU A 38 -19.08 2.40 -1.45
N GLY A 39 -18.87 3.59 -0.87
CA GLY A 39 -18.76 3.78 0.57
C GLY A 39 -17.41 3.33 1.16
N TRP A 40 -16.48 2.89 0.31
CA TRP A 40 -15.20 2.30 0.71
C TRP A 40 -14.03 2.92 -0.04
N GLN A 41 -12.96 3.18 0.71
CA GLN A 41 -11.65 3.53 0.20
C GLN A 41 -10.68 2.37 0.41
N ILE A 42 -10.01 1.99 -0.67
CA ILE A 42 -8.92 1.02 -0.67
C ILE A 42 -7.62 1.78 -0.45
N VAL A 43 -6.90 1.45 0.62
CA VAL A 43 -5.66 2.12 1.01
C VAL A 43 -4.51 1.13 0.92
N LEU A 44 -3.63 1.38 -0.05
CA LEU A 44 -2.36 0.71 -0.21
C LEU A 44 -1.35 1.29 0.79
N CYS A 45 -0.52 0.44 1.40
CA CYS A 45 0.52 0.88 2.32
C CYS A 45 1.74 -0.02 2.24
N PHE A 46 2.91 0.59 2.07
CA PHE A 46 4.18 -0.03 2.42
C PHE A 46 4.69 0.62 3.71
N ASN A 47 5.15 -0.18 4.67
CA ASN A 47 5.78 0.33 5.87
C ASN A 47 6.94 -0.56 6.34
N VAL A 48 7.83 0.02 7.13
CA VAL A 48 8.91 -0.67 7.84
C VAL A 48 8.90 -0.12 9.26
N SER A 49 8.86 -0.99 10.28
CA SER A 49 8.92 -0.58 11.68
C SER A 49 10.24 -1.02 12.29
N GLN A 50 10.85 -0.19 13.13
CA GLN A 50 12.10 -0.52 13.82
C GLN A 50 12.31 0.39 15.05
N LYS A 51 13.07 -0.08 16.05
CA LYS A 51 13.49 0.72 17.21
C LYS A 51 14.45 1.85 16.82
N GLU A 52 15.33 1.61 15.85
CA GLU A 52 16.28 2.60 15.36
C GLU A 52 15.68 3.40 14.19
N SER A 53 15.59 4.72 14.34
CA SER A 53 15.00 5.59 13.32
C SER A 53 15.92 5.85 12.13
N TYR A 54 17.24 5.70 12.30
CA TYR A 54 18.21 6.03 11.26
C TYR A 54 18.01 5.18 10.00
N ILE A 55 17.85 3.86 10.14
CA ILE A 55 17.59 2.98 8.99
C ILE A 55 16.29 3.35 8.27
N LEU A 56 15.26 3.73 9.01
CA LEU A 56 13.99 4.17 8.45
C LEU A 56 14.14 5.49 7.68
N SER A 57 15.01 6.40 8.15
CA SER A 57 15.32 7.64 7.44
C SER A 57 16.03 7.39 6.10
N GLN A 58 16.78 6.29 5.96
CA GLN A 58 17.40 5.92 4.69
C GLN A 58 16.36 5.56 3.64
N TYR A 59 15.27 4.86 4.02
CA TYR A 59 14.15 4.64 3.10
C TYR A 59 13.56 5.94 2.58
N LYS A 60 13.29 6.90 3.48
CA LYS A 60 12.75 8.21 3.10
C LYS A 60 13.70 8.95 2.15
N LYS A 61 15.01 8.92 2.43
CA LYS A 61 16.05 9.55 1.60
C LYS A 61 16.13 8.92 0.21
N ILE A 62 16.17 7.59 0.11
CA ILE A 62 16.34 6.87 -1.15
C ILE A 62 15.08 6.90 -2.01
N LEU A 63 13.91 6.71 -1.41
CA LEU A 63 12.64 6.72 -2.14
C LEU A 63 12.13 8.14 -2.41
N GLY A 64 12.62 9.14 -1.65
CA GLY A 64 12.21 10.54 -1.78
C GLY A 64 10.74 10.79 -1.40
N CYS A 65 10.12 9.87 -0.65
CA CYS A 65 8.71 9.91 -0.30
C CYS A 65 8.46 9.34 1.11
N GLY A 66 7.19 9.33 1.54
CA GLY A 66 6.79 8.70 2.79
C GLY A 66 7.02 9.54 4.04
N LYS A 67 6.53 9.02 5.17
CA LYS A 67 6.54 9.67 6.48
C LYS A 67 7.27 8.80 7.50
N LEU A 68 7.99 9.44 8.41
CA LEU A 68 8.53 8.81 9.61
C LEU A 68 7.61 9.16 10.78
N ILE A 69 7.18 8.16 11.52
CA ILE A 69 6.23 8.28 12.63
C ILE A 69 6.83 7.59 13.85
N LYS A 70 6.89 8.28 14.98
CA LYS A 70 7.19 7.65 16.27
C LYS A 70 5.88 7.13 16.88
N ARG A 71 5.86 5.85 17.25
CA ARG A 71 4.72 5.20 17.90
C ARG A 71 4.92 5.28 19.40
N ASN A 72 4.07 6.07 20.06
CA ASN A 72 4.16 6.24 21.52
C ASN A 72 3.76 4.98 22.28
N SER A 73 2.96 4.09 21.66
CA SER A 73 2.43 2.87 22.29
C SER A 73 3.51 1.83 22.65
N ASP A 74 4.58 1.76 21.85
CA ASP A 74 5.61 0.71 21.96
C ASP A 74 7.03 1.24 21.77
N GLY A 75 7.19 2.56 21.62
CA GLY A 75 8.49 3.20 21.43
C GLY A 75 9.14 2.95 20.07
N LEU A 76 8.44 2.30 19.13
CA LEU A 76 8.97 2.02 17.80
C LEU A 76 8.85 3.22 16.86
N TYR A 77 9.70 3.27 15.86
CA TYR A 77 9.54 4.15 14.70
C TYR A 77 8.97 3.37 13.53
N MET A 78 8.26 4.07 12.64
CA MET A 78 7.71 3.50 11.42
C MET A 78 7.94 4.45 10.25
N TYR A 79 8.56 3.94 9.19
CA TYR A 79 8.49 4.54 7.86
C TYR A 79 7.23 4.05 7.16
N SER A 80 6.42 4.93 6.58
CA SER A 80 5.19 4.56 5.89
C SER A 80 4.94 5.38 4.62
N VAL A 81 4.53 4.69 3.56
CA VAL A 81 4.09 5.26 2.29
C VAL A 81 2.66 4.79 2.00
N THR A 82 1.73 5.73 1.89
CA THR A 82 0.31 5.46 1.62
C THR A 82 -0.25 6.23 0.43
N ASN A 83 0.52 7.18 -0.11
CA ASN A 83 0.12 7.95 -1.29
C ASN A 83 0.29 7.09 -2.55
N ASN A 84 -0.76 7.00 -3.38
CA ASN A 84 -0.79 6.14 -4.56
C ASN A 84 0.32 6.47 -5.57
N LEU A 85 0.57 7.76 -5.82
CA LEU A 85 1.61 8.21 -6.76
C LEU A 85 3.01 7.77 -6.27
N SER A 86 3.31 7.97 -4.99
CA SER A 86 4.57 7.51 -4.38
C SER A 86 4.71 5.99 -4.45
N ILE A 87 3.63 5.23 -4.25
CA ILE A 87 3.67 3.76 -4.36
C ILE A 87 3.97 3.35 -5.81
N GLN A 88 3.27 3.94 -6.77
CA GLN A 88 3.41 3.65 -8.19
C GLN A 88 4.78 4.03 -8.75
N GLU A 89 5.30 5.20 -8.41
CA GLU A 89 6.51 5.75 -9.03
C GLU A 89 7.80 5.45 -8.27
N LYS A 90 7.70 5.14 -6.96
CA LYS A 90 8.88 4.94 -6.09
C LYS A 90 8.92 3.55 -5.49
N VAL A 91 7.89 3.14 -4.75
CA VAL A 91 7.93 1.90 -3.96
C VAL A 91 7.97 0.67 -4.86
N ILE A 92 7.02 0.54 -5.80
CA ILE A 92 6.97 -0.64 -6.69
C ILE A 92 8.25 -0.73 -7.54
N PRO A 93 8.69 0.33 -8.26
CA PRO A 93 9.91 0.25 -9.06
C PRO A 93 11.17 -0.06 -8.25
N PHE A 94 11.25 0.42 -7.00
CA PHE A 94 12.37 0.11 -6.12
C PHE A 94 12.47 -1.40 -5.86
N PHE A 95 11.37 -2.05 -5.49
CA PHE A 95 11.35 -3.48 -5.16
C PHE A 95 11.30 -4.40 -6.37
N GLU A 96 10.92 -3.88 -7.55
CA GLU A 96 11.13 -4.56 -8.83
C GLU A 96 12.63 -4.62 -9.19
N LYS A 97 13.38 -3.53 -8.97
CA LYS A 97 14.83 -3.49 -9.20
C LYS A 97 15.61 -4.26 -8.13
N PHE A 98 15.31 -4.00 -6.86
CA PHE A 98 15.96 -4.62 -5.72
C PHE A 98 15.00 -5.61 -5.08
N SER A 99 15.10 -6.87 -5.51
CA SER A 99 14.14 -7.91 -5.15
C SER A 99 14.37 -8.47 -3.74
N PHE A 100 13.40 -9.27 -3.29
CA PHE A 100 13.45 -10.00 -2.03
C PHE A 100 14.13 -11.36 -2.20
N LEU A 101 14.54 -12.00 -1.11
CA LEU A 101 14.94 -13.41 -1.09
C LEU A 101 13.82 -14.30 -0.53
N SER A 102 13.03 -13.82 0.44
CA SER A 102 11.89 -14.54 1.01
C SER A 102 10.83 -14.82 -0.06
N GLN A 103 10.47 -16.10 -0.20
CA GLN A 103 9.37 -16.51 -1.07
C GLN A 103 8.03 -15.89 -0.63
N THR A 104 7.81 -15.81 0.69
CA THR A 104 6.60 -15.19 1.26
C THR A 104 6.54 -13.69 0.95
N LYS A 105 7.66 -12.96 1.06
CA LYS A 105 7.67 -11.53 0.71
C LYS A 105 7.45 -11.31 -0.77
N LYS A 106 8.08 -12.11 -1.63
CA LYS A 106 7.85 -12.07 -3.10
C LYS A 106 6.37 -12.25 -3.42
N LYS A 107 5.72 -13.29 -2.86
CA LYS A 107 4.28 -13.52 -3.03
C LYS A 107 3.45 -12.33 -2.56
N ASN A 108 3.73 -11.81 -1.37
CA ASN A 108 3.00 -10.65 -0.82
C ASN A 108 3.20 -9.38 -1.66
N PHE A 109 4.41 -9.13 -2.14
CA PHE A 109 4.71 -8.01 -3.03
C PHE A 109 3.98 -8.14 -4.37
N GLN A 110 3.95 -9.33 -4.97
CA GLN A 110 3.21 -9.57 -6.21
C GLN A 110 1.70 -9.34 -6.04
N ILE A 111 1.10 -9.86 -4.97
CA ILE A 111 -0.32 -9.61 -4.64
C ILE A 111 -0.57 -8.11 -4.43
N PHE A 112 0.35 -7.43 -3.76
CA PHE A 112 0.27 -5.98 -3.56
C PHE A 112 0.35 -5.22 -4.90
N CYS A 113 1.26 -5.58 -5.81
CA CYS A 113 1.34 -4.98 -7.14
C CYS A 113 0.08 -5.22 -7.98
N GLN A 114 -0.47 -6.43 -7.97
CA GLN A 114 -1.74 -6.74 -8.63
C GLN A 114 -2.89 -5.88 -8.09
N THR A 115 -2.97 -5.76 -6.77
CA THR A 115 -3.97 -4.90 -6.12
C THR A 115 -3.76 -3.43 -6.47
N ALA A 116 -2.50 -2.97 -6.46
CA ALA A 116 -2.13 -1.60 -6.79
C ALA A 116 -2.52 -1.24 -8.22
N TYR A 117 -2.29 -2.15 -9.18
CA TYR A 117 -2.72 -1.98 -10.56
C TYR A 117 -4.24 -1.76 -10.68
N LEU A 118 -5.06 -2.56 -9.98
CA LEU A 118 -6.52 -2.39 -9.96
C LEU A 118 -6.95 -1.04 -9.35
N VAL A 119 -6.21 -0.57 -8.35
CA VAL A 119 -6.43 0.75 -7.74
C VAL A 119 -6.06 1.89 -8.70
N PHE A 120 -4.89 1.85 -9.32
CA PHE A 120 -4.40 2.91 -10.22
C PHE A 120 -5.23 3.00 -11.50
N SER A 121 -5.64 1.85 -12.04
CA SER A 121 -6.53 1.75 -13.20
C SER A 121 -8.01 2.00 -12.86
N LYS A 122 -8.32 2.33 -11.59
CA LYS A 122 -9.68 2.65 -11.12
C LYS A 122 -10.69 1.50 -11.32
N GLN A 123 -10.25 0.26 -11.47
CA GLN A 123 -11.15 -0.89 -11.67
C GLN A 123 -12.00 -1.21 -10.43
N TYR A 124 -11.58 -0.74 -9.26
CA TYR A 124 -12.30 -0.89 -7.99
C TYR A 124 -13.67 -0.19 -7.94
N PHE A 125 -14.03 0.65 -8.91
CA PHE A 125 -15.39 1.21 -9.01
C PHE A 125 -16.44 0.20 -9.48
N THR A 126 -16.02 -0.93 -10.02
CA THR A 126 -16.91 -2.02 -10.41
C THR A 126 -17.00 -3.05 -9.30
N GLU A 127 -18.14 -3.73 -9.19
CA GLU A 127 -18.31 -4.85 -8.26
C GLU A 127 -17.25 -5.94 -8.47
N ASN A 128 -17.01 -6.32 -9.73
CA ASN A 128 -16.02 -7.32 -10.07
C ASN A 128 -14.59 -6.89 -9.66
N GLY A 129 -14.20 -5.64 -9.96
CA GLY A 129 -12.89 -5.13 -9.58
C GLY A 129 -12.71 -4.99 -8.07
N LEU A 130 -13.76 -4.59 -7.34
CA LEU A 130 -13.76 -4.56 -5.88
C LEU A 130 -13.60 -5.97 -5.30
N ASN A 131 -14.43 -6.92 -5.75
CA ASN A 131 -14.36 -8.32 -5.31
C ASN A 131 -12.97 -8.90 -5.57
N LYS A 132 -12.37 -8.60 -6.72
CA LYS A 132 -11.01 -9.04 -7.02
C LYS A 132 -9.98 -8.51 -6.03
N ILE A 133 -10.09 -7.24 -5.64
CA ILE A 133 -9.21 -6.66 -4.62
C ILE A 133 -9.44 -7.31 -3.25
N LEU A 134 -10.69 -7.60 -2.88
CA LEU A 134 -10.99 -8.28 -1.61
C LEU A 134 -10.37 -9.68 -1.57
N GLU A 135 -10.49 -10.47 -2.64
CA GLU A 135 -9.84 -11.78 -2.75
C GLU A 135 -8.31 -11.71 -2.65
N LEU A 136 -7.68 -10.77 -3.37
CA LEU A 136 -6.24 -10.56 -3.31
C LEU A 136 -5.80 -10.18 -1.89
N ARG A 137 -6.56 -9.29 -1.25
CA ARG A 137 -6.30 -8.84 0.11
C ARG A 137 -6.36 -9.98 1.12
N GLU A 138 -7.27 -10.95 0.96
CA GLU A 138 -7.35 -12.11 1.86
C GLU A 138 -6.07 -12.96 1.81
N LYS A 139 -5.53 -13.17 0.61
CA LYS A 139 -4.27 -13.91 0.37
C LYS A 139 -3.02 -13.13 0.79
N LEU A 140 -3.12 -11.81 0.93
CA LEU A 140 -2.00 -10.95 1.32
C LEU A 140 -1.68 -11.10 2.82
N ASN A 141 -0.45 -11.52 3.13
CA ASN A 141 0.02 -11.82 4.48
C ASN A 141 -0.83 -12.88 5.21
N GLU A 142 -1.29 -13.89 4.47
CA GLU A 142 -2.01 -15.05 5.00
C GLU A 142 -1.25 -15.72 6.16
N GLY A 143 -1.96 -16.10 7.23
CA GLY A 143 -1.37 -16.70 8.44
C GLY A 143 -0.66 -15.73 9.40
N GLY A 144 -0.49 -14.46 9.06
CA GLY A 144 0.30 -13.49 9.84
C GLY A 144 -0.38 -12.89 11.08
N GLY A 145 -1.38 -13.53 11.68
CA GLY A 145 -2.07 -13.07 12.90
C GLY A 145 -2.73 -11.68 12.80
N ARG A 146 -3.03 -11.21 11.58
CA ARG A 146 -3.38 -9.82 11.32
C ARG A 146 -4.83 -9.51 11.72
N LYS A 147 -5.04 -8.56 12.63
CA LYS A 147 -6.37 -7.99 12.90
C LYS A 147 -6.67 -6.91 11.86
N ARG A 148 -7.55 -7.22 10.90
CA ARG A 148 -8.12 -6.25 9.97
C ARG A 148 -9.30 -5.56 10.65
N LYS A 149 -9.36 -4.22 10.59
CA LYS A 149 -10.52 -3.47 11.13
C LYS A 149 -11.83 -3.84 10.41
N TYR A 150 -11.74 -4.00 9.08
CA TYR A 150 -12.86 -4.41 8.24
C TYR A 150 -12.48 -5.65 7.42
N ILE A 151 -13.42 -6.58 7.32
CA ILE A 151 -13.33 -7.83 6.58
C ILE A 151 -14.20 -7.79 5.32
N MET A 152 -14.09 -8.81 4.46
CA MET A 152 -14.82 -8.87 3.20
C MET A 152 -16.35 -8.80 3.39
N SER A 153 -16.88 -9.45 4.43
CA SER A 153 -18.32 -9.42 4.71
C SER A 153 -18.84 -8.02 5.07
N ASP A 154 -18.03 -7.17 5.71
CA ASP A 154 -18.43 -5.79 6.03
C ASP A 154 -18.71 -4.99 4.76
N VAL A 155 -17.87 -5.19 3.73
CA VAL A 155 -18.04 -4.53 2.43
C VAL A 155 -19.28 -5.07 1.71
N ILE A 156 -19.42 -6.39 1.66
CA ILE A 156 -20.55 -7.05 0.98
C ILE A 156 -21.88 -6.64 1.61
N ASN A 157 -21.96 -6.65 2.94
CA ASN A 157 -23.19 -6.27 3.66
C ASN A 157 -23.52 -4.80 3.43
N SER A 158 -22.52 -3.90 3.48
CA SER A 158 -22.71 -2.48 3.20
C SER A 158 -23.26 -2.21 1.78
N LEU A 159 -22.83 -2.99 0.78
CA LEU A 159 -23.34 -2.89 -0.59
C LEU A 159 -24.75 -3.45 -0.74
N LYS A 160 -25.11 -4.51 0.01
CA LYS A 160 -26.47 -5.03 0.07
C LYS A 160 -27.45 -4.06 0.73
N GLU A 161 -27.02 -3.36 1.77
CA GLU A 161 -27.83 -2.33 2.44
C GLU A 161 -28.07 -1.11 1.54
N ASN A 162 -27.13 -0.80 0.64
CA ASN A 162 -27.19 0.39 -0.23
C ASN A 162 -26.85 0.05 -1.70
N PRO A 163 -27.68 -0.75 -2.39
CA PRO A 163 -27.34 -1.29 -3.73
C PRO A 163 -27.20 -0.20 -4.79
N GLN A 164 -27.82 0.96 -4.60
CA GLN A 164 -27.72 2.13 -5.48
C GLN A 164 -26.27 2.62 -5.65
N ARG A 165 -25.39 2.35 -4.67
CA ARG A 165 -23.96 2.72 -4.72
C ARG A 165 -23.19 2.06 -5.86
N LEU A 166 -23.60 0.87 -6.30
CA LEU A 166 -23.00 0.16 -7.44
C LEU A 166 -23.20 0.90 -8.77
N TYR A 167 -24.26 1.70 -8.87
CA TYR A 167 -24.66 2.43 -10.07
C TYR A 167 -24.36 3.93 -9.98
N ALA A 168 -23.83 4.41 -8.84
CA ALA A 168 -23.47 5.80 -8.65
C ALA A 168 -22.32 6.20 -9.60
N LYS A 169 -22.45 7.33 -10.30
CA LYS A 169 -21.36 7.87 -11.13
C LYS A 169 -20.16 8.21 -10.23
N PRO A 170 -18.92 7.90 -10.63
CA PRO A 170 -17.70 8.32 -9.93
C PRO A 170 -17.76 9.80 -9.57
N ARG A 171 -17.81 10.09 -8.26
CA ARG A 171 -17.59 11.47 -7.80
C ARG A 171 -16.23 11.90 -8.31
N ILE A 172 -16.19 13.01 -9.05
CA ILE A 172 -14.94 13.62 -9.49
C ILE A 172 -14.20 14.02 -8.21
N PHE A 173 -13.16 13.28 -7.85
CA PHE A 173 -12.30 13.66 -6.73
C PHE A 173 -11.75 15.06 -7.04
N ARG A 174 -12.01 16.02 -6.15
CA ARG A 174 -11.29 17.30 -6.14
C ARG A 174 -9.81 16.95 -6.20
N LYS A 175 -9.09 17.48 -7.19
CA LYS A 175 -7.62 17.35 -7.31
C LYS A 175 -7.04 17.50 -5.90
N GLU A 176 -6.40 16.46 -5.37
CA GLU A 176 -5.54 16.62 -4.21
C GLU A 176 -4.51 17.68 -4.65
N ASN A 177 -4.63 18.89 -4.11
CA ASN A 177 -3.67 19.95 -4.38
C ASN A 177 -2.30 19.41 -4.00
N SER A 178 -1.45 19.17 -5.00
CA SER A 178 -0.01 19.07 -4.84
C SER A 178 0.48 20.34 -4.16
N ARG A 179 0.46 20.36 -2.83
CA ARG A 179 1.35 21.23 -2.07
C ARG A 179 2.72 20.58 -2.13
N MET A 180 3.42 20.83 -3.25
CA MET A 180 4.87 20.86 -3.24
C MET A 180 5.27 22.05 -2.37
N ILE A 181 5.75 21.74 -1.17
CA ILE A 181 6.71 22.54 -0.40
C ILE A 181 7.78 21.56 0.04
#